data_AF-A0A1V9A7F4-F1
#
_entry.id   AF-A0A1V9A7F4-F1
#
_cell.length_a   1.000
_cell.length_b   1.000
_cell.length_c   1.000
_cell.angle_alpha   90.00
_cell.angle_beta   90.00
_cell.angle_gamma   90.00
#
_symmetry.space_group_name_H-M   'P 1'
#
loop_
_entity.id
_entity.type
_entity.pdbx_description
1 polymer ?
#
loop_
_entity_poly.entity_id
_entity_poly.type
_entity_poly.pdbx_seq_one_letter_code
_entity_poly.pdbx_strand_id
1 'polypeptide(L)'
;MTAEAVEEVRTLYQAHLALGAIRPASEAPATEWRRYYLRSARVYAEVAEIDRGHHHEAMYWADRERRLAELIERTGVHDGPGRTVKIE
;
A
#
# COMPACT_ATOMS: atom_id res chain seq x y z
N MET A 1 -25.65 14.04 12.62
CA MET A 1 -24.96 12.73 12.66
C MET A 1 -25.39 11.93 11.46
N THR A 2 -24.65 12.02 10.36
CA THR A 2 -24.77 11.08 9.24
C THR A 2 -23.46 10.34 9.21
N ALA A 3 -23.48 9.06 9.60
CA ALA A 3 -22.34 8.18 9.39
C ALA A 3 -22.07 8.19 7.89
N GLU A 4 -20.97 8.83 7.48
CA GLU A 4 -20.38 8.61 6.17
C GLU A 4 -20.29 7.09 6.01
N ALA A 5 -21.04 6.53 5.06
CA ALA A 5 -20.89 5.15 4.70
C ALA A 5 -19.44 5.01 4.22
N VAL A 6 -18.59 4.43 5.06
CA VAL A 6 -17.24 4.04 4.67
C VAL A 6 -17.47 3.07 3.53
N GLU A 7 -17.21 3.51 2.30
CA GLU A 7 -17.36 2.66 1.13
C GLU A 7 -16.39 1.48 1.32
N GLU A 8 -16.96 0.32 1.62
CA GLU A 8 -16.20 -0.85 1.99
C GLU A 8 -15.40 -1.30 0.76
N VAL A 9 -14.08 -1.39 0.91
CA VAL A 9 -13.19 -1.83 -0.16
C VAL A 9 -13.38 -3.33 -0.36
N ARG A 10 -13.99 -3.74 -1.47
CA ARG A 10 -14.31 -5.15 -1.76
C ARG A 10 -13.64 -5.70 -3.00
N THR A 11 -13.16 -4.83 -3.90
CA THR A 11 -12.48 -5.23 -5.14
C THR A 11 -11.07 -4.70 -5.19
N LEU A 12 -10.21 -5.34 -5.99
CA LEU A 12 -8.85 -4.86 -6.21
C LEU A 12 -8.84 -3.42 -6.78
N TYR A 13 -9.78 -3.11 -7.67
CA TYR A 13 -9.94 -1.76 -8.22
C TYR A 13 -10.24 -0.71 -7.15
N GLN A 14 -11.19 -0.99 -6.25
CA GLN A 14 -11.51 -0.10 -5.13
C GLN A 14 -10.30 0.08 -4.20
N ALA A 15 -9.51 -0.98 -3.98
CA ALA A 15 -8.30 -0.89 -3.17
C ALA A 15 -7.29 0.06 -3.81
N HIS A 16 -7.08 -0.03 -5.12
CA HIS A 16 -6.19 0.90 -5.84
C HIS A 16 -6.66 2.36 -5.73
N LEU A 17 -7.96 2.62 -5.87
CA LEU A 17 -8.50 3.98 -5.71
C LEU A 17 -8.32 4.50 -4.29
N ALA A 18 -8.75 3.72 -3.29
CA ALA A 18 -8.72 4.12 -1.89
C ALA A 18 -7.29 4.35 -1.38
N LEU A 19 -6.35 3.45 -1.74
CA LEU A 19 -4.94 3.59 -1.35
C LEU A 19 -4.25 4.71 -2.15
N GLY A 20 -4.59 4.86 -3.44
CA GLY A 20 -4.08 5.96 -4.27
C GLY A 20 -4.43 7.35 -3.71
N ALA A 21 -5.64 7.50 -3.15
CA ALA A 21 -6.11 8.76 -2.56
C ALA A 21 -5.37 9.17 -1.26
N ILE A 22 -4.83 8.19 -0.53
CA ILE A 22 -4.13 8.43 0.75
C ILE A 22 -2.61 8.29 0.65
N ARG A 23 -2.09 8.15 -0.57
CA ARG A 23 -0.66 7.97 -0.80
C ARG A 23 0.11 9.21 -0.31
N PRO A 24 1.18 9.04 0.49
CA PRO A 24 1.99 10.15 0.94
C PRO A 24 2.61 10.95 -0.21
N ALA A 25 2.97 12.20 0.06
CA ALA A 25 3.77 13.01 -0.85
C ALA A 25 5.14 12.37 -1.11
N SER A 26 5.76 12.67 -2.25
CA SER A 26 7.05 12.09 -2.65
C SER A 26 8.19 12.35 -1.66
N GLU A 27 8.12 13.47 -0.96
CA GLU A 27 9.07 13.98 0.03
C GLU A 27 8.64 13.69 1.47
N ALA A 28 7.51 12.98 1.67
CA ALA A 28 7.06 12.62 2.99
C ALA A 28 8.13 11.77 3.71
N PRO A 29 8.23 11.87 5.05
CA PRO A 29 9.19 11.09 5.81
C PRO A 29 9.04 9.59 5.56
N ALA A 30 10.15 8.85 5.60
CA ALA A 30 10.14 7.40 5.40
C ALA A 30 9.20 6.68 6.38
N THR A 31 9.03 7.21 7.59
CA THR A 31 8.08 6.69 8.60
C THR A 31 6.63 6.77 8.15
N GLU A 32 6.24 7.79 7.39
CA GLU A 32 4.91 7.94 6.80
C GLU A 32 4.69 6.94 5.66
N TRP A 33 5.69 6.81 4.78
CA TRP A 33 5.69 5.79 3.74
C TRP A 33 5.61 4.37 4.28
N ARG A 34 6.33 4.04 5.36
CA ARG A 34 6.23 2.73 6.02
C ARG A 34 4.81 2.47 6.53
N ARG A 35 4.17 3.47 7.16
CA ARG A 35 2.77 3.35 7.63
C ARG A 35 1.81 3.12 6.47
N TYR A 36 1.98 3.86 5.38
CA TYR A 36 1.21 3.67 4.15
C TYR A 36 1.38 2.24 3.62
N TYR A 37 2.61 1.75 3.45
CA TYR A 37 2.88 0.41 2.93
C TYR A 37 2.28 -0.70 3.81
N LEU A 38 2.38 -0.59 5.13
CA LEU A 38 1.74 -1.55 6.05
C LEU A 38 0.21 -1.55 5.93
N ARG A 39 -0.39 -0.36 5.80
CA ARG A 39 -1.83 -0.23 5.58
C ARG A 39 -2.24 -0.83 4.24
N SER A 40 -1.53 -0.51 3.16
CA SER A 40 -1.76 -1.05 1.82
C SER A 40 -1.68 -2.57 1.82
N ALA A 41 -0.64 -3.14 2.43
CA ALA A 41 -0.46 -4.58 2.53
C ALA A 41 -1.64 -5.28 3.20
N ARG A 42 -2.17 -4.68 4.27
CA ARG A 42 -3.35 -5.20 4.97
C ARG A 42 -4.59 -5.14 4.08
N VAL A 43 -4.87 -4.00 3.45
CA VAL A 43 -6.04 -3.83 2.59
C VAL A 43 -6.02 -4.80 1.42
N TYR A 44 -4.88 -4.95 0.73
CA TYR A 44 -4.77 -5.90 -0.37
C TYR A 44 -4.93 -7.35 0.09
N ALA A 45 -4.41 -7.73 1.27
CA ALA A 45 -4.60 -9.08 1.81
C ALA A 45 -6.07 -9.35 2.17
N GLU A 46 -6.78 -8.40 2.76
CA GLU A 46 -8.21 -8.52 3.05
C GLU A 46 -9.03 -8.63 1.74
N VAL A 47 -8.70 -7.83 0.73
CA VAL A 47 -9.36 -7.89 -0.59
C VAL A 47 -9.09 -9.20 -1.32
N ALA A 48 -7.89 -9.79 -1.18
CA ALA A 48 -7.57 -11.07 -1.81
C ALA A 48 -8.51 -12.21 -1.37
N GLU A 49 -9.07 -12.13 -0.16
CA GLU A 49 -10.04 -13.09 0.36
C GLU A 49 -11.47 -12.83 -0.15
N ILE A 50 -11.79 -11.57 -0.48
CA ILE A 50 -13.11 -11.13 -0.94
C ILE A 50 -13.24 -11.25 -2.47
N ASP A 51 -12.31 -10.63 -3.20
CA ASP A 51 -12.26 -10.59 -4.66
C ASP A 51 -11.43 -11.76 -5.19
N ARG A 52 -11.98 -12.97 -5.08
CA ARG A 52 -11.25 -14.19 -5.43
C ARG A 52 -10.85 -14.28 -6.90
N GLY A 53 -11.47 -13.48 -7.79
CA GLY A 53 -11.06 -13.34 -9.19
C GLY A 53 -9.71 -12.65 -9.36
N HIS A 54 -9.34 -11.77 -8.42
CA HIS A 54 -8.07 -11.06 -8.39
C HIS A 54 -7.15 -11.50 -7.25
N HIS A 55 -7.45 -12.64 -6.61
CA HIS A 55 -6.73 -13.12 -5.42
C HIS A 55 -5.20 -13.07 -5.57
N HIS A 56 -4.66 -13.62 -6.66
CA HIS A 56 -3.22 -13.67 -6.88
C HIS A 56 -2.60 -12.29 -7.10
N GLU A 57 -3.32 -11.38 -7.76
CA GLU A 57 -2.84 -10.01 -7.99
C GLU A 57 -2.90 -9.20 -6.69
N ALA A 58 -3.98 -9.32 -5.93
CA ALA A 58 -4.11 -8.70 -4.61
C ALA A 58 -3.02 -9.22 -3.64
N MET A 59 -2.74 -10.53 -3.62
CA MET A 59 -1.65 -11.09 -2.82
C MET A 59 -0.27 -10.59 -3.27
N TYR A 60 -0.04 -10.47 -4.58
CA TYR A 60 1.19 -9.86 -5.10
C TYR A 60 1.38 -8.43 -4.57
N TRP A 61 0.34 -7.60 -4.62
CA TRP A 61 0.40 -6.25 -4.08
C TRP A 61 0.63 -6.26 -2.57
N ALA A 62 -0.06 -7.13 -1.82
CA ALA A 62 0.13 -7.25 -0.38
C ALA A 62 1.58 -7.57 -0.01
N ASP A 63 2.21 -8.52 -0.72
CA ASP A 63 3.61 -8.90 -0.52
C ASP A 63 4.59 -7.79 -0.90
N ARG A 64 4.35 -7.13 -2.03
CA ARG A 64 5.18 -6.01 -2.49
C ARG A 64 5.20 -4.89 -1.46
N GLU A 65 4.03 -4.49 -0.96
CA GLU A 65 3.91 -3.41 0.01
C GLU A 65 4.56 -3.80 1.36
N ARG A 66 4.43 -5.05 1.81
CA ARG A 66 5.18 -5.56 2.99
C ARG A 66 6.69 -5.41 2.83
N ARG A 67 7.24 -5.86 1.71
CA ARG A 67 8.68 -5.78 1.43
C ARG A 67 9.20 -4.34 1.41
N LEU A 68 8.39 -3.40 0.93
CA LEU A 68 8.73 -1.98 0.96
C LEU A 68 8.73 -1.42 2.39
N ALA A 69 7.75 -1.80 3.22
CA ALA A 69 7.75 -1.42 4.63
C ALA A 69 8.96 -1.99 5.38
N GLU A 70 9.31 -3.26 5.14
CA GLU A 70 10.47 -3.94 5.72
C GLU A 70 11.80 -3.31 5.24
N LEU A 71 11.87 -2.89 3.98
CA LEU A 71 13.03 -2.17 3.46
C LEU A 71 13.25 -0.87 4.22
N ILE A 72 12.19 -0.06 4.38
CA ILE A 72 12.28 1.19 5.14
C ILE A 72 12.63 0.93 6.60
N GLU A 73 12.08 -0.11 7.22
CA GLU A 73 12.44 -0.48 8.59
C GLU A 73 13.93 -0.79 8.74
N ARG A 74 14.51 -1.47 7.75
CA ARG A 74 15.92 -1.83 7.74
C ARG A 74 16.86 -0.67 7.41
N THR A 75 16.47 0.22 6.51
CA THR A 75 17.37 1.26 5.97
C THR A 75 17.09 2.65 6.52
N GLY A 76 15.88 2.90 7.05
CA GLY A 76 15.40 4.24 7.40
C GLY A 76 15.11 5.13 6.19
N VAL A 77 15.28 4.62 4.96
CA VAL A 77 15.21 5.40 3.73
C VAL A 77 14.04 4.93 2.87
N HIS A 78 13.28 5.90 2.38
CA HIS A 78 12.36 5.71 1.27
C HIS A 78 12.81 6.58 0.10
N ASP A 79 13.30 5.93 -0.95
CA ASP A 79 13.52 6.59 -2.22
C ASP A 79 12.19 6.54 -2.98
N GLY A 80 11.40 7.60 -2.86
CA GLY A 80 10.10 7.80 -3.53
C GLY A 80 10.02 7.18 -4.92
N PRO A 81 8.83 6.74 -5.40
CA PRO A 81 8.69 6.14 -6.72
C PRO A 81 9.28 7.09 -7.79
N GLY A 82 10.48 6.77 -8.28
CA GLY A 82 11.23 7.59 -9.24
C GLY A 82 12.65 8.04 -8.85
N ARG A 83 13.14 7.84 -7.61
CA ARG A 83 14.58 7.98 -7.32
C ARG A 83 15.27 6.62 -7.38
N THR A 84 15.89 6.37 -8.52
CA THR A 84 16.72 5.19 -8.77
C THR A 84 17.81 5.09 -7.71
N VAL A 85 17.77 4.01 -6.91
CA VAL A 85 18.94 3.58 -6.14
C VAL A 85 20.04 3.28 -7.16
N LYS A 86 21.10 4.09 -7.19
CA LYS A 86 22.33 3.70 -7.87
C LYS A 86 22.92 2.55 -7.06
N ILE A 87 22.89 1.35 -7.64
CA ILE A 87 23.70 0.23 -7.17
C ILE A 87 25.10 0.50 -7.73
N GLU A 88 26.07 0.79 -6.86
CA GLU A 88 27.51 0.72 -7.17
C GLU A 88 28.03 -0.71 -7.01
#